data_AF-A0ABD5SHC2-F1
#
_entry.id   AF-A0ABD5SHC2-F1
#
_cell.length_a   1.000
_cell.length_b   1.000
_cell.length_c   1.000
_cell.angle_alpha   90.00
_cell.angle_beta   90.00
_cell.angle_gamma   90.00
#
_symmetry.space_group_name_H-M   'P 1'
#
loop_
_entity.id
_entity.type
_entity.pdbx_description
1 polymer ?
#
loop_
_entity_poly.entity_id
_entity_poly.type
_entity_poly.pdbx_seq_one_letter_code
_entity_poly.pdbx_strand_id
1 'polypeptide(L)'
;AAGGRYPFVDPGERSREVDPAAVSAADLDHVVVHVCGHGNRVDPATVAERDWIGDTPVHVLDDSLLNQPSPALIDGIERLAGLLHPDSYTP
;
A
#
# COMPACT_ATOMS: atom_id res chain seq x y z
N ALA A 1 2.65 9.96 9.56
CA ALA A 1 2.82 9.41 8.18
C ALA A 1 4.08 8.56 8.16
N ALA A 2 4.14 7.53 7.31
CA ALA A 2 5.18 6.50 7.33
C ALA A 2 6.41 6.80 6.43
N GLY A 3 6.52 8.01 5.85
CA GLY A 3 7.67 8.41 5.04
C GLY A 3 7.61 8.07 3.55
N GLY A 4 6.57 7.37 3.08
CA GLY A 4 6.34 7.08 1.66
C GLY A 4 5.63 8.19 0.87
N ARG A 5 5.60 8.04 -0.45
CA ARG A 5 4.89 8.94 -1.39
C ARG A 5 3.90 8.15 -2.25
N TYR A 6 2.65 8.58 -2.29
CA TYR A 6 1.66 8.07 -3.23
C TYR A 6 1.57 9.00 -4.45
N PRO A 7 1.90 8.54 -5.68
CA PRO A 7 2.07 9.44 -6.82
C PRO A 7 0.78 9.73 -7.61
N PHE A 8 -0.35 9.09 -7.27
CA PHE A 8 -1.55 9.12 -8.13
C PHE A 8 -2.62 10.13 -7.66
N VAL A 9 -2.66 10.51 -6.39
CA VAL A 9 -3.54 11.59 -5.89
C VAL A 9 -2.84 12.38 -4.80
N ASP A 10 -3.24 13.65 -4.64
CA ASP A 10 -2.75 14.47 -3.55
C ASP A 10 -3.31 14.01 -2.20
N PRO A 11 -2.55 14.16 -1.09
CA PRO A 11 -3.05 13.82 0.23
C PRO A 11 -4.35 14.56 0.58
N GLY A 12 -5.38 13.81 0.99
CA GLY A 12 -6.70 14.35 1.34
C GLY A 12 -7.73 14.32 0.21
N GLU A 13 -7.30 14.07 -1.04
CA GLU A 13 -8.21 13.87 -2.16
C GLU A 13 -8.88 12.50 -2.13
N ARG A 14 -10.02 12.38 -2.84
CA ARG A 14 -10.73 11.09 -2.97
C ARG A 14 -9.92 10.12 -3.83
N SER A 15 -9.93 8.84 -3.46
CA SER A 15 -9.43 7.77 -4.31
C SER A 15 -10.14 7.77 -5.66
N ARG A 16 -9.38 7.49 -6.72
CA ARG A 16 -9.86 7.41 -8.09
C ARG A 16 -9.24 6.21 -8.80
N GLU A 17 -9.84 5.84 -9.91
CA GLU A 17 -9.26 4.87 -10.81
C GLU A 17 -7.90 5.38 -11.35
N VAL A 18 -6.93 4.48 -11.42
CA VAL A 18 -5.57 4.75 -11.93
C VAL A 18 -5.36 3.85 -13.13
N ASP A 19 -4.91 4.44 -14.23
CA ASP A 19 -4.58 3.71 -15.46
C ASP A 19 -3.40 2.75 -15.21
N PRO A 20 -3.51 1.46 -15.58
CA PRO A 20 -2.40 0.51 -15.55
C PRO A 20 -1.09 1.02 -16.16
N ALA A 21 -1.16 1.78 -17.26
CA ALA A 21 0.03 2.36 -17.89
C ALA A 21 0.69 3.43 -16.99
N ALA A 22 -0.10 4.18 -16.23
CA ALA A 22 0.42 5.14 -15.26
C ALA A 22 1.07 4.44 -14.07
N VAL A 23 0.54 3.29 -13.64
CA VAL A 23 1.19 2.48 -12.59
C VAL A 23 2.54 1.96 -13.06
N SER A 24 2.59 1.37 -14.26
CA SER A 24 3.84 0.86 -14.83
C SER A 24 4.90 1.94 -15.01
N ALA A 25 4.50 3.16 -15.39
CA ALA A 25 5.41 4.28 -15.59
C ALA A 25 5.89 4.96 -14.29
N ALA A 26 5.27 4.66 -13.14
CA ALA A 26 5.54 5.36 -11.88
C ALA A 26 6.78 4.86 -11.13
N ASP A 27 7.42 3.78 -11.57
CA ASP A 27 8.63 3.19 -10.96
C ASP A 27 8.48 3.03 -9.44
N LEU A 28 7.50 2.22 -9.03
CA LEU A 28 7.12 2.08 -7.63
C LEU A 28 8.12 1.20 -6.86
N ASP A 29 8.53 1.65 -5.68
CA ASP A 29 9.32 0.81 -4.77
C ASP A 29 8.48 -0.28 -4.07
N HIS A 30 7.20 0.02 -3.84
CA HIS A 30 6.29 -0.83 -3.06
C HIS A 30 4.84 -0.71 -3.55
N VAL A 31 4.13 -1.83 -3.52
CA VAL A 31 2.67 -1.89 -3.71
C VAL A 31 2.05 -2.42 -2.43
N VAL A 32 1.11 -1.66 -1.85
CA VAL A 32 0.39 -2.04 -0.63
C VAL A 32 -1.08 -2.29 -0.98
N VAL A 33 -1.59 -3.45 -0.58
CA VAL A 33 -2.94 -3.93 -0.89
C VAL A 33 -3.71 -4.13 0.41
N HIS A 34 -4.88 -3.50 0.52
CA HIS A 34 -5.77 -3.62 1.68
C HIS A 34 -7.24 -3.63 1.23
N VAL A 35 -7.79 -4.81 0.99
CA VAL A 35 -9.16 -4.95 0.44
C VAL A 35 -10.18 -4.97 1.59
N CYS A 36 -11.12 -4.03 1.55
CA CYS A 36 -12.19 -3.92 2.55
C CYS A 36 -12.93 -5.25 2.75
N GLY A 37 -13.13 -5.65 4.00
CA GLY A 37 -13.83 -6.86 4.40
C GLY A 37 -13.03 -8.16 4.18
N HIS A 38 -11.79 -8.08 3.69
CA HIS A 38 -10.95 -9.25 3.46
C HIS A 38 -9.87 -9.42 4.54
N GLY A 39 -9.58 -8.42 5.38
CA GLY A 39 -8.45 -8.48 6.30
C GLY A 39 -7.16 -8.76 5.54
N ASN A 40 -6.36 -9.69 6.05
CA ASN A 40 -5.17 -10.23 5.39
C ASN A 40 -5.45 -11.39 4.41
N ARG A 41 -6.71 -11.72 4.12
CA ARG A 41 -7.08 -12.91 3.30
C ARG A 41 -7.00 -12.67 1.79
N VAL A 42 -6.29 -11.62 1.36
CA VAL A 42 -6.05 -11.34 -0.05
C VAL A 42 -4.79 -12.09 -0.47
N ASP A 43 -4.89 -12.91 -1.52
CA ASP A 43 -3.71 -13.52 -2.12
C ASP A 43 -2.92 -12.43 -2.87
N PRO A 44 -1.67 -12.10 -2.46
CA PRO A 44 -0.85 -11.10 -3.12
C PRO A 44 -0.61 -11.42 -4.60
N ALA A 45 -0.62 -12.69 -5.00
CA ALA A 45 -0.45 -13.11 -6.40
C ALA A 45 -1.50 -12.47 -7.32
N THR A 46 -2.72 -12.26 -6.82
CA THR A 46 -3.81 -11.56 -7.55
C THR A 46 -3.39 -10.18 -8.05
N VAL A 47 -2.45 -9.52 -7.37
CA VAL A 47 -1.88 -8.23 -7.78
C VAL A 47 -0.51 -8.41 -8.41
N ALA A 48 0.38 -9.21 -7.82
CA ALA A 48 1.75 -9.40 -8.30
C ALA A 48 1.84 -10.00 -9.71
N GLU A 49 0.86 -10.80 -10.14
CA GLU A 49 0.84 -11.40 -11.49
C GLU A 49 0.37 -10.44 -12.58
N ARG A 50 0.01 -9.20 -12.24
CA ARG A 50 -0.36 -8.19 -13.23
C ARG A 50 0.89 -7.70 -13.96
N ASP A 51 0.85 -7.73 -15.28
CA ASP A 51 1.92 -7.32 -16.18
C ASP A 51 2.45 -5.89 -15.90
N TRP A 52 1.57 -4.99 -15.48
CA TRP A 52 1.92 -3.59 -15.16
C TRP A 52 2.49 -3.37 -13.74
N ILE A 53 2.56 -4.40 -12.89
CA ILE A 53 3.25 -4.34 -11.59
C ILE A 53 4.76 -4.61 -11.75
N GLY A 54 5.14 -5.40 -12.75
CA GLY A 54 6.52 -5.83 -12.96
C GLY A 54 7.05 -6.61 -11.75
N ASP A 55 8.29 -6.32 -11.36
CA ASP A 55 8.96 -6.95 -10.21
C ASP A 55 8.70 -6.21 -8.88
N THR A 56 7.78 -5.23 -8.86
CA THR A 56 7.53 -4.40 -7.67
C THR A 56 7.00 -5.26 -6.51
N PRO A 57 7.61 -5.21 -5.31
CA PRO A 57 7.14 -5.95 -4.15
C PRO A 57 5.70 -5.60 -3.74
N VAL A 58 4.83 -6.61 -3.70
CA VAL A 58 3.42 -6.50 -3.27
C VAL A 58 3.26 -6.97 -1.83
N HIS A 59 2.65 -6.11 -1.00
CA HIS A 59 2.42 -6.35 0.42
C HIS A 59 0.93 -6.28 0.73
N VAL A 60 0.39 -7.30 1.40
CA VAL A 60 -1.00 -7.29 1.87
C VAL A 60 -1.03 -6.86 3.33
N LEU A 61 -1.80 -5.82 3.63
CA LEU A 61 -2.08 -5.38 4.99
C LEU A 61 -3.55 -5.61 5.34
N ASP A 62 -3.80 -5.83 6.63
CA ASP A 62 -5.16 -5.95 7.14
C ASP A 62 -5.93 -4.64 6.89
N ASP A 63 -7.17 -4.76 6.42
CA ASP A 63 -7.95 -3.61 6.00
C ASP A 63 -8.33 -2.68 7.16
N SER A 64 -8.41 -3.21 8.39
CA SER A 64 -8.66 -2.41 9.59
C SER A 64 -7.55 -1.40 9.89
N LEU A 65 -6.34 -1.62 9.37
CA LEU A 65 -5.18 -0.74 9.59
C LEU A 65 -5.22 0.53 8.75
N LEU A 66 -5.96 0.56 7.64
CA LEU A 66 -5.88 1.64 6.64
C LEU A 66 -7.24 2.15 6.13
N ASN A 67 -8.32 1.35 6.18
CA ASN A 67 -9.60 1.70 5.54
C ASN A 67 -10.58 2.47 6.46
N GLN A 68 -10.29 2.63 7.75
CA GLN A 68 -11.23 3.24 8.69
C GLN A 68 -10.54 4.25 9.63
N PRO A 69 -11.22 5.35 9.99
CA PRO A 69 -10.77 6.24 11.05
C PRO A 69 -10.91 5.54 12.41
N SER A 70 -9.84 4.91 12.87
CA SER A 70 -9.77 4.21 14.16
C SER A 70 -8.37 4.35 14.78
N PRO A 71 -8.19 4.01 16.08
CA PRO A 71 -6.87 3.98 16.70
C PRO A 71 -5.86 3.07 15.97
N ALA A 72 -6.33 2.03 15.28
CA ALA A 72 -5.50 1.10 14.51
C ALA A 72 -4.76 1.77 13.33
N LEU A 73 -5.11 3.01 12.96
CA LEU A 73 -4.33 3.79 12.00
C LEU A 73 -2.89 4.06 12.47
N ILE A 74 -2.65 4.14 13.78
CA ILE A 74 -1.30 4.29 14.32
C ILE A 74 -0.51 3.01 14.04
N ASP A 75 -1.07 1.85 14.38
CA ASP A 75 -0.47 0.54 14.07
C ASP A 75 -0.24 0.38 12.55
N GLY A 76 -1.15 0.89 11.72
CA GLY A 76 -1.01 0.93 10.27
C GLY A 76 0.17 1.79 9.80
N ILE A 77 0.38 2.96 10.41
CA ILE A 77 1.53 3.83 10.13
C ILE A 77 2.84 3.16 10.55
N GLU A 78 2.88 2.54 11.73
CA GLU A 78 4.04 1.81 12.24
C GLU A 78 4.38 0.61 11.35
N ARG A 79 3.36 -0.15 10.93
CA ARG A 79 3.53 -1.26 9.99
C ARG A 79 4.09 -0.81 8.65
N LEU A 80 3.60 0.31 8.11
CA LEU A 80 4.13 0.91 6.89
C LEU A 80 5.56 1.42 7.08
N ALA A 81 5.87 2.04 8.22
CA ALA A 81 7.22 2.55 8.49
C ALA A 81 8.25 1.41 8.53
N GLY A 82 7.94 0.29 9.17
CA GLY A 82 8.81 -0.89 9.16
C GLY A 82 8.96 -1.55 7.80
N LEU A 83 7.95 -1.40 6.92
CA LEU A 83 8.01 -1.90 5.55
C LEU A 83 8.86 -1.01 4.65
N LEU A 84 8.68 0.32 4.74
CA LEU A 84 9.35 1.30 3.88
C LEU A 84 10.78 1.61 4.32
N HIS A 85 11.08 1.42 5.61
CA HIS A 85 12.34 1.82 6.22
C HIS A 85 12.92 0.73 7.14
N PRO A 86 13.13 -0.50 6.64
CA PRO A 86 13.51 -1.65 7.48
C PRO A 86 14.84 -1.48 8.22
N ASP A 87 15.76 -0.67 7.68
CA ASP A 87 17.09 -0.46 8.29
C ASP A 87 17.11 0.65 9.34
N SER A 88 16.09 1.51 9.40
CA SER A 88 16.05 2.67 10.30
C SER A 88 14.85 2.70 11.24
N TYR A 89 13.81 1.92 10.96
CA TYR A 89 12.63 1.82 11.81
C TYR A 89 12.77 0.66 12.82
N THR A 90 12.71 1.00 14.10
CA THR A 90 12.57 0.04 15.22
C THR A 90 11.21 0.28 15.88
N PRO A 91 10.36 -0.76 16.06
CA PRO A 91 9.05 -0.63 16.70
C PRO A 91 9.10 -0.14 18.15
#